data_AF-A0A968JPG2-F1
#
_entry.id   AF-A0A968JPG2-F1
#
_cell.length_a   1.000
_cell.length_b   1.000
_cell.length_c   1.000
_cell.angle_alpha   90.00
_cell.angle_beta   90.00
_cell.angle_gamma   90.00
#
_symmetry.space_group_name_H-M   'P 1'
#
loop_
_entity.id
_entity.type
_entity.pdbx_description
1 polymer ?
#
loop_
_entity_poly.entity_id
_entity_poly.type
_entity_poly.pdbx_seq_one_letter_code
_entity_poly.pdbx_strand_id
1 'polypeptide(L)'
;MAIKSNVRWVKIMNDNKKGLLFKGDQWLNFSAHEYTLENLTQAKHSIDIHEAGFISLYIDHKQAGLGGDDSWTPRTHPEFQLSDEKFEFTFEIIPF
;
A
#
# COMPACT_ATOMS: atom_id res chain seq x y z
N MET A 1 -7.17 -1.00 -4.94
CA MET A 1 -6.00 -1.33 -4.10
C MET A 1 -6.50 -1.63 -2.69
N ALA A 2 -6.00 -2.66 -2.01
CA ALA A 2 -6.53 -3.14 -0.73
C ALA A 2 -5.54 -2.86 0.40
N ILE A 3 -5.46 -1.60 0.83
CA ILE A 3 -4.54 -1.18 1.88
C ILE A 3 -4.95 -1.75 3.24
N LYS A 4 -3.96 -2.20 4.01
CA LYS A 4 -4.09 -2.51 5.42
C LYS A 4 -3.40 -1.42 6.21
N SER A 5 -4.13 -0.80 7.13
CA SER A 5 -3.64 0.31 7.93
C SER A 5 -3.37 -0.07 9.37
N ASN A 6 -2.57 0.73 10.06
CA ASN A 6 -2.30 0.59 11.51
C ASN A 6 -1.65 -0.75 11.86
N VAL A 7 -0.75 -1.22 10.99
CA VAL A 7 -0.06 -2.50 11.11
C VAL A 7 1.21 -2.32 11.93
N ARG A 8 1.54 -3.30 12.78
CA ARG A 8 2.79 -3.29 13.56
C ARG A 8 3.95 -3.91 12.78
N TRP A 9 3.66 -4.98 12.05
CA TRP A 9 4.61 -5.69 11.22
C TRP A 9 3.88 -6.49 10.14
N VAL A 10 4.55 -6.76 9.03
CA VAL A 10 4.07 -7.66 7.97
C VAL A 10 5.18 -8.65 7.60
N LYS A 11 4.80 -9.92 7.44
CA LYS A 11 5.69 -10.98 6.92
C LYS A 11 5.23 -11.42 5.54
N ILE A 12 6.14 -11.42 4.58
CA ILE A 12 5.93 -12.05 3.27
C ILE A 12 6.95 -13.18 3.14
N MET A 13 6.47 -14.38 2.81
CA MET A 13 7.30 -15.58 2.75
C MET A 13 6.82 -16.51 1.64
N ASN A 14 7.72 -17.35 1.13
CA ASN A 14 7.37 -18.44 0.24
C ASN A 14 6.88 -19.68 1.01
N ASP A 15 6.52 -20.73 0.29
CA ASP A 15 6.05 -22.00 0.87
C ASP A 15 7.10 -22.67 1.75
N ASN A 16 8.39 -22.43 1.47
CA ASN A 16 9.52 -22.90 2.27
C ASN A 16 9.77 -22.07 3.54
N LYS A 17 8.86 -21.15 3.89
CA LYS A 17 8.93 -20.26 5.06
C LYS A 17 10.13 -19.32 5.10
N LYS A 18 10.77 -19.11 3.95
CA LYS A 18 11.82 -18.08 3.78
C LYS A 18 11.19 -16.78 3.32
N GLY A 19 11.60 -15.66 3.88
CA GLY A 19 10.93 -14.41 3.59
C GLY A 19 11.56 -13.17 4.22
N LEU A 20 10.78 -12.09 4.16
CA LEU A 20 11.11 -10.79 4.70
C LEU A 20 10.04 -10.35 5.71
N LEU A 21 10.48 -9.83 6.85
CA LEU A 21 9.67 -9.16 7.84
C LEU A 21 9.89 -7.66 7.69
N PHE A 22 8.81 -6.91 7.52
CA PHE A 22 8.82 -5.45 7.57
C PHE A 22 8.20 -5.03 8.88
N LYS A 23 8.92 -4.23 9.65
CA LYS A 23 8.49 -3.81 10.99
C LYS A 23 8.74 -2.32 11.13
N GLY A 24 7.69 -1.56 11.46
CA GLY A 24 7.81 -0.14 11.70
C GLY A 24 8.17 0.13 13.17
N ASP A 25 8.94 1.18 13.41
CA ASP A 25 9.02 1.80 14.73
C ASP A 25 7.70 2.51 15.07
N GLN A 26 7.04 3.00 14.02
CA GLN A 26 5.68 3.54 14.01
C GLN A 26 4.72 2.58 13.29
N TRP A 27 3.42 2.89 13.33
CA TRP A 27 2.42 2.12 12.60
C TRP A 27 2.67 2.24 11.10
N LEU A 28 2.64 1.09 10.40
CA LEU A 28 2.80 1.03 8.95
C LEU A 28 1.46 0.75 8.27
N ASN A 29 1.35 1.19 7.02
CA ASN A 29 0.34 0.69 6.12
C ASN A 29 1.02 -0.17 5.05
N PHE A 30 0.32 -1.17 4.54
CA PHE A 30 0.86 -1.95 3.43
C PHE A 30 -0.23 -2.46 2.50
N SER A 31 0.16 -2.78 1.28
CA SER A 31 -0.64 -3.57 0.35
C SER A 31 0.26 -4.52 -0.45
N ALA A 32 -0.30 -5.66 -0.87
CA ALA A 32 0.42 -6.69 -1.61
C ALA A 32 -0.45 -7.15 -2.78
N HIS A 33 0.13 -7.21 -3.97
CA HIS A 33 -0.59 -7.46 -5.22
C HIS A 33 0.21 -8.35 -6.16
N GLU A 34 -0.47 -9.24 -6.89
CA GLU A 34 0.13 -10.08 -7.94
C GLU A 34 0.32 -9.33 -9.28
N TYR A 35 -0.13 -8.08 -9.35
CA TYR A 35 -0.04 -7.18 -10.50
C TYR A 35 0.66 -5.87 -10.10
N THR A 36 1.18 -5.13 -11.08
CA THR A 36 1.79 -3.81 -10.83
C THR A 36 0.72 -2.74 -10.66
N LEU A 37 1.07 -1.64 -9.98
CA LEU A 37 0.17 -0.47 -9.90
C LEU A 37 -0.10 0.11 -11.29
N GLU A 38 0.91 0.16 -12.17
CA GLU A 38 0.73 0.62 -13.54
C GLU A 38 -0.31 -0.20 -14.30
N ASN A 39 -0.23 -1.53 -14.24
CA ASN A 39 -1.19 -2.41 -14.89
C ASN A 39 -2.61 -2.21 -14.32
N LEU A 40 -2.73 -2.09 -12.99
CA LEU A 40 -4.01 -1.80 -12.34
C LEU A 40 -4.59 -0.44 -12.76
N THR A 41 -3.76 0.59 -12.88
CA THR A 41 -4.18 1.96 -13.25
C THR A 41 -4.59 2.06 -14.72
N GLN A 42 -3.96 1.29 -15.61
CA GLN A 42 -4.26 1.31 -17.05
C GLN A 42 -5.48 0.45 -17.41
N ALA A 43 -5.76 -0.60 -16.65
CA ALA A 43 -6.88 -1.50 -16.89
C ALA A 43 -8.24 -0.79 -16.78
N LYS A 44 -9.13 -1.02 -17.76
CA LYS A 44 -10.51 -0.51 -17.73
C LYS A 44 -11.49 -1.52 -17.17
N HIS A 45 -11.20 -2.81 -17.36
CA HIS A 45 -11.97 -3.93 -16.84
C HIS A 45 -11.06 -4.86 -16.05
N SER A 46 -11.62 -5.62 -15.12
CA SER A 46 -10.87 -6.58 -14.31
C SER A 46 -10.15 -7.65 -15.14
N ILE A 47 -10.69 -7.99 -16.31
CA ILE A 47 -10.10 -8.97 -17.23
C ILE A 47 -8.85 -8.44 -17.96
N ASP A 48 -8.61 -7.13 -17.95
CA ASP A 48 -7.45 -6.48 -18.56
C ASP A 48 -6.23 -6.49 -17.61
N ILE A 49 -6.42 -6.92 -16.35
CA ILE A 49 -5.36 -7.00 -15.34
C ILE A 49 -4.57 -8.31 -15.55
N HIS A 50 -3.25 -8.19 -15.57
CA HIS A 50 -2.34 -9.31 -15.80
C HIS A 50 -1.39 -9.48 -14.61
N GLU A 51 -1.14 -10.72 -14.23
CA GLU A 51 -0.13 -11.04 -13.21
C GLU A 51 1.25 -10.58 -13.67
N ALA A 52 2.00 -9.99 -12.75
CA ALA A 52 3.35 -9.48 -12.98
C ALA A 52 4.42 -10.58 -12.91
N GLY A 53 4.07 -11.79 -12.42
CA GLY A 53 5.03 -12.85 -12.10
C GLY A 53 5.83 -12.61 -10.82
N PHE A 54 5.48 -11.58 -10.04
CA PHE A 54 6.04 -11.27 -8.73
C PHE A 54 4.99 -10.54 -7.88
N ILE A 55 5.26 -10.43 -6.57
CA ILE A 55 4.41 -9.67 -5.65
C ILE A 55 4.89 -8.22 -5.58
N SER A 56 4.03 -7.28 -5.98
CA SER A 56 4.20 -5.86 -5.70
C SER A 56 3.80 -5.59 -4.25
N LEU A 57 4.78 -5.28 -3.40
CA LEU A 57 4.59 -4.90 -2.00
C LEU A 57 4.80 -3.41 -1.83
N TYR A 58 3.82 -2.71 -1.28
CA TYR A 58 3.89 -1.29 -0.93
C TYR A 58 3.90 -1.16 0.59
N ILE A 59 4.86 -0.40 1.13
CA ILE A 59 5.00 -0.08 2.55
C ILE A 59 4.90 1.43 2.69
N ASP A 60 3.78 1.91 3.25
CA ASP A 60 3.41 3.32 3.23
C ASP A 60 3.32 3.89 4.64
N HIS A 61 3.85 5.09 4.84
CA HIS A 61 3.64 5.86 6.07
C HIS A 61 2.18 6.30 6.19
N LYS A 62 1.66 6.94 5.15
CA LYS A 62 0.31 7.48 5.07
C LYS A 62 -0.19 7.40 3.63
N GLN A 63 -1.50 7.34 3.47
CA GLN A 63 -2.18 7.48 2.19
C GLN A 63 -3.30 8.52 2.35
N ALA A 64 -3.55 9.30 1.30
CA ALA A 64 -4.66 10.24 1.30
C ALA A 64 -6.01 9.50 1.42
N GLY A 65 -6.97 10.12 2.11
CA GLY A 65 -8.34 9.62 2.18
C GLY A 65 -9.03 9.64 0.82
N LEU A 66 -9.99 8.72 0.63
CA LEU A 66 -10.72 8.57 -0.62
C LEU A 66 -11.68 9.75 -0.92
N GLY A 67 -12.26 10.37 0.12
CA GLY A 67 -13.38 11.30 -0.04
C GLY A 67 -14.67 10.56 -0.42
N GLY A 68 -15.48 11.17 -1.30
CA GLY A 68 -16.67 10.52 -1.88
C GLY A 68 -18.02 11.11 -1.47
N ASP A 69 -18.06 12.33 -0.92
CA ASP A 69 -19.32 13.06 -0.66
C ASP A 69 -20.16 13.20 -1.95
N ASP A 70 -19.47 13.40 -3.08
CA ASP A 70 -19.98 13.19 -4.43
C ASP A 70 -18.87 12.63 -5.33
N SER A 71 -19.21 12.23 -6.56
CA SER A 71 -18.26 11.57 -7.48
C SER A 71 -17.69 12.49 -8.58
N TRP A 72 -17.91 13.80 -8.48
CA TRP A 72 -17.51 14.78 -9.50
C TRP A 72 -16.79 16.01 -8.94
N THR A 73 -16.60 16.10 -7.62
CA THR A 73 -15.78 17.12 -6.98
C THR A 73 -14.69 16.51 -6.09
N PRO A 74 -13.48 17.12 -6.03
CA PRO A 74 -12.46 16.70 -5.07
C PRO A 74 -12.92 17.04 -3.64
N ARG A 75 -13.22 16.02 -2.82
CA ARG A 75 -13.86 16.18 -1.49
C ARG A 75 -13.21 15.35 -0.38
N THR A 76 -11.93 15.00 -0.48
CA THR A 76 -11.24 14.44 0.70
C THR A 76 -11.24 15.51 1.79
N HIS A 77 -11.84 15.24 2.95
CA HIS A 77 -11.89 16.21 4.04
C HIS A 77 -10.46 16.58 4.50
N PRO A 78 -10.21 17.83 4.96
CA PRO A 78 -8.87 18.31 5.30
C PRO A 78 -8.09 17.41 6.26
N GLU A 79 -8.75 16.80 7.24
CA GLU A 79 -8.16 15.88 8.22
C GLU A 79 -7.65 14.55 7.62
N PHE A 80 -8.05 14.22 6.38
CA PHE A 80 -7.60 13.04 5.64
C PHE A 80 -6.73 13.38 4.42
N GLN A 81 -6.37 14.65 4.23
CA GLN A 81 -5.41 15.07 3.21
C GLN A 81 -3.99 14.97 3.76
N LEU A 82 -3.03 14.74 2.87
CA LEU A 82 -1.62 14.87 3.19
C LEU A 82 -1.22 16.34 3.02
N SER A 83 -0.57 16.91 4.03
CA SER A 83 -0.01 18.27 4.02
C SER A 83 1.34 18.31 3.30
N ASP A 84 1.79 19.51 2.89
CA ASP A 84 3.16 19.74 2.37
C ASP A 84 4.23 19.76 3.49
N GLU A 85 3.94 19.10 4.61
CA GLU A 85 4.85 19.03 5.75
C GLU A 85 5.99 18.05 5.48
N LYS A 86 7.10 18.21 6.21
CA LYS A 86 8.19 17.23 6.17
C LYS A 86 7.73 15.95 6.88
N PHE A 87 7.79 14.84 6.17
CA PHE A 87 7.56 13.51 6.73
C PHE A 87 8.88 12.78 6.94
N GLU A 88 9.03 12.14 8.09
CA GLU A 88 10.04 11.13 8.36
C GLU A 88 9.33 9.79 8.52
N PHE A 89 9.88 8.73 7.92
CA PHE A 89 9.32 7.39 7.98
C PHE A 89 10.44 6.36 8.03
N THR A 90 10.42 5.51 9.05
CA THR A 90 11.42 4.46 9.27
C THR A 90 10.75 3.11 9.44
N PHE A 91 11.38 2.08 8.89
CA PHE A 91 11.03 0.69 9.13
C PHE A 91 12.25 -0.19 8.92
N GLU A 92 12.23 -1.36 9.56
CA GLU A 92 13.24 -2.40 9.45
C GLU A 92 12.80 -3.45 8.43
N ILE A 93 13.76 -3.98 7.68
CA ILE A 93 13.57 -5.16 6.82
C ILE A 93 14.48 -6.27 7.35
N ILE A 94 13.88 -7.37 7.78
CA ILE A 94 14.58 -8.46 8.46
C ILE A 94 14.36 -9.77 7.68
N PRO A 95 15.40 -10.37 7.08
CA PRO A 95 15.27 -11.67 6.43
C PRO A 95 15.13 -12.81 7.47
N PHE A 96 14.39 -13.86 7.11
CA PHE A 96 14.24 -15.07 7.90
C PHE A 96 14.07 -16.32 7.03
#